data_AF-A0ABD5DCU1-F1
#
_entry.id   AF-A0ABD5DCU1-F1
#
_cell.length_a   1.000
_cell.length_b   1.000
_cell.length_c   1.000
_cell.angle_alpha   90.00
_cell.angle_beta   90.00
_cell.angle_gamma   90.00
#
_symmetry.space_group_name_H-M   'P 1'
#
loop_
_entity.id
_entity.type
_entity.pdbx_description
1 polymer ?
#
loop_
_entity_poly.entity_id
_entity_poly.type
_entity_poly.pdbx_seq_one_letter_code
_entity_poly.pdbx_strand_id
1 'polypeptide(L)'
;QRVTHIATRGKALLTHFSGGLTLYSHNQLYGVWRVVDAGVEPQSNRVLRVRLQTASKAILLYSASDIDILTAEQVANHPFLLRVGPDVLDMTLTAEQVKARLLSAKFRNRQFSGLLLDQAFLAGLGNYLR
;
A
#
# COMPACT_ATOMS: atom_id res chain seq x y z
N GLN A 1 12.10 -19.15 -4.07
CA GLN A 1 11.63 -17.76 -4.19
C GLN A 1 11.71 -17.08 -2.83
N ARG A 2 12.09 -15.80 -2.76
CA ARG A 2 12.12 -15.01 -1.52
C ARG A 2 11.55 -13.62 -1.74
N VAL A 3 11.05 -12.99 -0.68
CA VAL A 3 10.76 -11.55 -0.69
C VAL A 3 12.09 -10.79 -0.72
N THR A 4 12.23 -9.84 -1.64
CA THR A 4 13.44 -8.99 -1.75
C THR A 4 13.29 -7.72 -0.93
N HIS A 5 12.12 -7.09 -1.01
CA HIS A 5 11.75 -5.92 -0.22
C HIS A 5 10.23 -5.73 -0.24
N ILE A 6 9.75 -4.89 0.67
CA ILE A 6 8.36 -4.44 0.72
C ILE A 6 8.36 -2.93 0.52
N ALA A 7 7.62 -2.45 -0.47
CA ALA A 7 7.42 -1.03 -0.71
C ALA A 7 5.99 -0.62 -0.35
N THR A 8 5.81 0.66 -0.06
CA THR A 8 4.50 1.27 0.19
C THR A 8 4.23 2.35 -0.86
N ARG A 9 2.97 2.42 -1.28
CA ARG A 9 2.44 3.46 -2.18
C ARG A 9 1.08 3.89 -1.64
N GLY A 10 1.10 4.86 -0.75
CA GLY A 10 -0.01 5.24 0.10
C GLY A 10 -0.47 4.07 0.96
N LYS A 11 -1.71 3.63 0.72
CA LYS A 11 -2.35 2.53 1.45
C LYS A 11 -2.15 1.15 0.79
N ALA A 12 -1.47 1.12 -0.36
CA ALA A 12 -1.07 -0.12 -1.01
C ALA A 12 0.30 -0.59 -0.52
N LEU A 13 0.43 -1.90 -0.36
CA LEU A 13 1.67 -2.58 -0.02
C LEU A 13 2.08 -3.47 -1.19
N LEU A 14 3.32 -3.31 -1.64
CA LEU A 14 3.94 -4.05 -2.73
C LEU A 14 5.00 -4.99 -2.15
N THR A 15 4.72 -6.30 -2.15
CA THR A 15 5.70 -7.32 -1.73
C THR A 15 6.41 -7.86 -2.96
N HIS A 16 7.68 -7.51 -3.13
CA HIS A 16 8.46 -7.90 -4.31
C HIS A 16 9.17 -9.24 -4.09
N PHE A 17 9.09 -10.14 -5.06
CA PHE A 17 9.74 -11.45 -5.01
C PHE A 17 10.97 -11.51 -5.91
N SER A 18 11.93 -12.38 -5.57
CA SER A 18 13.15 -12.62 -6.33
C SER A 18 12.92 -13.09 -7.78
N GLY A 19 11.72 -13.60 -8.09
CA GLY A 19 11.32 -14.03 -9.42
C GLY A 19 10.71 -12.94 -10.30
N GLY A 20 10.78 -11.67 -9.88
CA GLY A 20 10.25 -10.53 -10.66
C GLY A 20 8.75 -10.27 -10.52
N LEU A 21 8.02 -11.13 -9.81
CA LEU A 21 6.62 -10.91 -9.46
C LEU A 21 6.48 -10.00 -8.23
N THR A 22 5.36 -9.30 -8.15
CA THR A 22 4.99 -8.44 -7.02
C THR A 22 3.59 -8.79 -6.54
N LEU A 23 3.43 -9.10 -5.25
CA LEU A 23 2.12 -9.15 -4.63
C LEU A 23 1.69 -7.72 -4.29
N TYR A 24 0.69 -7.22 -4.99
CA TYR A 24 -0.07 -6.04 -4.62
C TYR A 24 -1.10 -6.43 -3.56
N SER A 25 -1.21 -5.62 -2.52
CA SER A 25 -2.32 -5.72 -1.57
C SER A 25 -2.75 -4.35 -1.08
N HIS A 26 -4.06 -4.16 -0.94
CA HIS A 26 -4.63 -2.99 -0.30
C HIS A 26 -5.62 -3.44 0.77
N ASN A 27 -5.35 -3.04 2.03
CA ASN A 27 -6.12 -3.53 3.18
C ASN A 27 -7.56 -2.99 3.20
N GLN A 28 -7.83 -1.89 2.50
CA GLN A 28 -9.11 -1.19 2.57
C GLN A 28 -9.47 -0.93 4.04
N LEU A 29 -10.69 -1.25 4.47
CA LEU A 29 -11.14 -1.03 5.86
C LEU A 29 -10.83 -2.19 6.82
N TYR A 30 -10.69 -3.42 6.30
CA TYR A 30 -10.71 -4.62 7.15
C TYR A 30 -9.44 -5.45 7.08
N GLY A 31 -8.60 -5.24 6.07
CA GLY A 31 -7.37 -6.00 5.85
C GLY A 31 -6.36 -5.82 6.98
N VAL A 32 -5.71 -6.91 7.38
CA VAL A 32 -4.67 -6.87 8.41
C VAL A 32 -3.59 -7.92 8.15
N TRP A 33 -2.33 -7.49 8.27
CA TRP A 33 -1.17 -8.38 8.26
C TRP A 33 -0.84 -8.83 9.67
N ARG A 34 -0.48 -10.11 9.84
CA ARG A 34 0.02 -10.69 11.09
C ARG A 34 1.32 -11.42 10.84
N VAL A 35 2.23 -11.38 11.81
CA VAL A 35 3.49 -12.15 11.80
C VAL A 35 3.40 -13.24 12.86
N VAL A 36 3.73 -14.47 12.47
CA VAL A 36 3.68 -15.65 13.35
C VAL A 36 4.89 -16.56 13.11
N ASP A 37 5.11 -17.54 13.98
CA ASP A 37 6.05 -18.62 13.71
C ASP A 37 5.54 -19.53 12.58
N ALA A 38 6.47 -20.15 11.86
CA ALA A 38 6.12 -21.09 10.79
C ALA A 38 5.25 -22.24 11.34
N GLY A 39 4.25 -22.66 10.55
CA GLY A 39 3.28 -23.69 10.96
C GLY A 39 2.19 -23.21 11.93
N VAL A 40 2.31 -22.02 12.53
CA VAL A 40 1.25 -21.50 13.41
C VAL A 40 0.04 -21.04 12.59
N GLU A 41 -1.14 -21.43 13.04
CA GLU A 41 -2.43 -20.96 12.55
C GLU A 41 -3.19 -20.28 13.70
N PRO A 42 -3.16 -18.94 13.78
CA PRO A 42 -3.86 -18.22 14.84
C PRO A 42 -5.36 -18.44 14.76
N GLN A 43 -6.00 -18.72 15.91
CA GLN A 43 -7.45 -18.69 16.01
C GLN A 43 -7.95 -17.29 15.65
N SER A 44 -8.82 -17.21 14.66
CA SER A 44 -9.30 -15.95 14.11
C SER A 44 -10.61 -16.18 13.35
N ASN A 45 -11.58 -15.29 13.56
CA ASN A 45 -12.85 -15.30 12.83
C ASN A 45 -12.70 -14.63 11.44
N ARG A 46 -11.48 -14.19 11.10
CA ARG A 46 -11.16 -13.50 9.85
C ARG A 46 -10.76 -14.50 8.77
N VAL A 47 -11.17 -14.24 7.54
CA VAL A 47 -10.81 -15.04 6.36
C VAL A 47 -9.34 -14.82 6.01
N LEU A 48 -8.53 -15.89 5.98
CA LEU A 48 -7.15 -15.87 5.51
C LEU A 48 -7.13 -15.69 3.98
N ARG A 49 -6.29 -14.78 3.48
CA ARG A 49 -6.19 -14.44 2.05
C ARG A 49 -4.82 -14.70 1.47
N VAL A 50 -3.76 -14.43 2.22
CA VAL A 50 -2.37 -14.71 1.82
C VAL A 50 -1.62 -15.31 3.00
N ARG A 51 -0.80 -16.33 2.73
CA ARG A 51 0.23 -16.83 3.65
C ARG A 51 1.56 -16.88 2.91
N LEU A 52 2.54 -16.10 3.35
CA LEU A 52 3.92 -16.21 2.89
C LEU A 52 4.75 -16.75 4.06
N GLN A 53 5.34 -17.93 3.88
CA GLN A 53 6.02 -18.66 4.95
C GLN A 53 7.48 -18.93 4.58
N THR A 54 8.38 -18.66 5.53
CA THR A 54 9.77 -19.10 5.55
C THR A 54 9.91 -20.32 6.48
N ALA A 55 11.14 -20.82 6.66
CA ALA A 55 11.38 -21.93 7.58
C ALA A 55 11.01 -21.60 9.05
N SER A 56 11.08 -20.34 9.47
CA SER A 56 10.89 -19.93 10.87
C SER A 56 9.71 -19.00 11.11
N LYS A 57 9.27 -18.24 10.10
CA LYS A 57 8.21 -17.23 10.24
C LYS A 57 7.20 -17.35 9.12
N ALA A 58 5.97 -16.88 9.38
CA ALA A 58 4.99 -16.63 8.34
C ALA A 58 4.35 -15.25 8.51
N ILE A 59 4.03 -14.61 7.39
CA ILE A 59 3.16 -13.43 7.35
C ILE A 59 1.81 -13.80 6.73
N LEU A 60 0.74 -13.36 7.38
CA LEU A 60 -0.63 -13.72 7.06
C LEU A 60 -1.44 -12.45 6.77
N LEU A 61 -2.04 -12.36 5.59
CA LEU A 61 -3.00 -11.31 5.26
C LEU A 61 -4.40 -11.84 5.46
N TYR A 62 -5.16 -11.19 6.33
CA TYR A 62 -6.56 -11.50 6.60
C TYR A 62 -7.48 -10.43 6.03
N SER A 63 -8.67 -10.84 5.59
CA SER A 63 -9.83 -9.98 5.25
C SER A 63 -9.66 -8.98 4.10
N ALA A 64 -8.45 -8.70 3.60
CA ALA A 64 -8.26 -7.86 2.43
C ALA A 64 -8.97 -8.46 1.20
N SER A 65 -9.58 -7.60 0.39
CA SER A 65 -10.30 -8.01 -0.82
C SER A 65 -9.55 -7.68 -2.11
N ASP A 66 -8.56 -6.80 -2.01
CA ASP A 66 -7.87 -6.18 -3.14
C ASP A 66 -6.42 -6.67 -3.14
N ILE A 67 -6.19 -7.78 -3.85
CA ILE A 67 -4.95 -8.57 -3.81
C ILE A 67 -4.69 -9.12 -5.21
N ASP A 68 -3.52 -8.82 -5.76
CA ASP A 68 -3.12 -9.29 -7.08
C ASP A 68 -1.65 -9.71 -7.12
N ILE A 69 -1.31 -10.67 -7.99
CA ILE A 69 0.06 -10.98 -8.35
C ILE A 69 0.36 -10.32 -9.69
N LEU A 70 1.31 -9.39 -9.69
CA LEU A 70 1.60 -8.52 -10.81
C LEU A 70 3.03 -8.75 -11.33
N THR A 71 3.19 -8.71 -12.65
CA THR A 71 4.49 -8.51 -13.30
C THR A 71 4.96 -7.06 -13.16
N ALA A 72 6.22 -6.77 -13.48
CA ALA A 72 6.73 -5.40 -13.49
C ALA A 72 5.92 -4.46 -14.40
N GLU A 73 5.51 -4.94 -15.57
CA GLU A 73 4.67 -4.19 -16.51
C GLU A 73 3.28 -3.91 -15.93
N GLN A 74 2.67 -4.89 -15.26
CA GLN A 74 1.37 -4.70 -14.62
C GLN A 74 1.44 -3.74 -13.42
N VAL A 75 2.55 -3.75 -12.66
CA VAL A 75 2.79 -2.76 -11.59
C VAL A 75 2.85 -1.35 -12.20
N ALA A 76 3.57 -1.16 -13.30
CA ALA A 76 3.69 0.13 -13.96
C ALA A 76 2.35 0.66 -14.49
N ASN A 77 1.44 -0.24 -14.87
CA ASN A 77 0.13 0.10 -15.43
C ASN A 77 -1.04 -0.06 -14.44
N HIS A 78 -0.77 -0.36 -13.18
CA HIS A 78 -1.84 -0.63 -12.21
C HIS A 78 -2.67 0.64 -11.96
N PRO A 79 -4.01 0.63 -12.13
CA PRO A 79 -4.83 1.84 -12.10
C PRO A 79 -4.68 2.68 -10.82
N PHE A 80 -4.57 2.03 -9.67
CA PHE A 80 -4.34 2.71 -8.40
C PHE A 80 -2.93 3.35 -8.33
N LEU A 81 -1.90 2.64 -8.80
CA LEU A 81 -0.50 3.09 -8.72
C LEU A 81 -0.18 4.19 -9.74
N LEU A 82 -0.90 4.24 -10.86
CA LEU A 82 -0.79 5.33 -11.82
C LEU A 82 -1.38 6.65 -11.29
N ARG A 83 -2.42 6.58 -10.44
CA ARG A 83 -3.15 7.76 -9.99
C ARG A 83 -2.61 8.34 -8.68
N VAL A 84 -1.93 7.53 -7.89
CA VAL A 84 -1.47 7.90 -6.55
C VAL A 84 -0.43 9.02 -6.61
N GLY A 85 -0.60 10.01 -5.76
CA GLY A 85 0.38 11.09 -5.55
C GLY A 85 1.61 10.59 -4.78
N PRO A 86 2.54 11.50 -4.45
CA PRO A 86 3.66 11.14 -3.58
C PRO A 86 3.15 10.69 -2.20
N ASP A 87 3.83 9.72 -1.62
CA ASP A 87 3.49 9.13 -0.32
C ASP A 87 4.00 10.02 0.82
N VAL A 88 3.15 10.28 1.81
CA VAL A 88 3.50 11.11 2.98
C VAL A 88 4.58 10.50 3.88
N LEU A 89 4.83 9.19 3.76
CA LEU A 89 5.89 8.48 4.46
C LEU A 89 7.10 8.22 3.56
N ASP A 90 7.10 8.69 2.30
CA ASP A 90 8.30 8.68 1.47
C ASP A 90 9.30 9.68 2.03
N MET A 91 10.45 9.20 2.50
CA MET A 91 11.51 10.03 3.08
C MET A 91 12.12 11.03 2.08
N THR A 92 11.82 10.88 0.78
CA THR A 92 12.23 11.82 -0.26
C THR A 92 11.24 12.96 -0.47
N LEU A 93 10.04 12.90 0.10
CA LEU A 93 9.04 13.95 0.03
C LEU A 93 9.36 15.09 1.00
N THR A 94 9.51 16.31 0.49
CA THR A 94 9.81 17.51 1.30
C THR A 94 8.61 18.44 1.47
N ALA A 95 8.63 19.28 2.50
CA ALA A 95 7.60 20.29 2.74
C ALA A 95 7.46 21.28 1.57
N GLU A 96 8.57 21.62 0.92
CA GLU A 96 8.61 22.52 -0.25
C GLU A 96 7.89 21.89 -1.44
N GLN A 97 8.09 20.58 -1.67
CA GLN A 97 7.37 19.85 -2.72
C GLN A 97 5.86 19.80 -2.43
N VAL A 98 5.47 19.59 -1.17
CA VAL A 98 4.06 19.63 -0.75
C VAL A 98 3.47 21.03 -0.98
N LYS A 99 4.19 22.09 -0.58
CA LYS A 99 3.77 23.48 -0.80
C LYS A 99 3.61 23.78 -2.29
N ALA A 100 4.55 23.36 -3.12
CA ALA A 100 4.46 23.53 -4.58
C ALA A 100 3.24 22.81 -5.15
N ARG A 101 2.91 21.60 -4.66
CA ARG A 101 1.70 20.87 -5.06
C ARG A 101 0.42 21.59 -4.62
N LEU A 102 0.36 22.09 -3.39
CA LEU A 102 -0.77 22.88 -2.89
C LEU A 102 -1.06 24.10 -3.77
N LEU A 103 -0.01 24.78 -4.23
CA LEU A 103 -0.12 25.99 -5.06
C LEU A 103 -0.32 25.71 -6.56
N SER A 104 -0.15 24.45 -7.00
CA SER A 104 -0.28 24.08 -8.40
C SER A 104 -1.69 24.28 -8.94
N ALA A 105 -1.83 24.61 -10.23
CA ALA A 105 -3.12 24.80 -10.88
C ALA A 105 -4.09 23.62 -10.69
N LYS A 106 -3.55 22.40 -10.58
CA LYS A 106 -4.31 21.17 -10.37
C LYS A 106 -5.02 21.11 -9.01
N PHE A 107 -4.43 21.69 -7.97
CA PHE A 107 -4.92 21.52 -6.58
C PHE A 107 -5.29 22.82 -5.87
N ARG A 108 -4.80 23.98 -6.32
CA ARG A 108 -4.93 25.27 -5.60
C ARG A 108 -6.36 25.76 -5.36
N ASN A 109 -7.33 25.28 -6.13
CA ASN A 109 -8.75 25.65 -6.00
C ASN A 109 -9.61 24.52 -5.41
N ARG A 110 -9.00 23.52 -4.74
CA ARG A 110 -9.70 22.39 -4.12
C ARG A 110 -9.91 22.66 -2.62
N GLN A 111 -11.08 22.33 -2.10
CA GLN A 111 -11.34 22.37 -0.65
C GLN A 111 -10.53 21.29 0.09
N PHE A 112 -9.96 21.63 1.24
CA PHE A 112 -9.12 20.70 2.01
C PHE A 112 -9.86 19.45 2.50
N SER A 113 -11.15 19.56 2.82
CA SER A 113 -12.00 18.44 3.26
C SER A 113 -11.95 17.25 2.31
N GLY A 114 -11.96 17.52 1.00
CA GLY A 114 -11.81 16.51 -0.05
C GLY A 114 -10.37 16.31 -0.51
N LEU A 115 -9.56 17.38 -0.58
CA LEU A 115 -8.18 17.31 -1.07
C LEU A 115 -7.31 16.38 -0.20
N LEU A 116 -7.45 16.44 1.12
CA LEU A 116 -6.67 15.62 2.05
C LEU A 116 -7.10 14.13 2.06
N LEU A 117 -8.22 13.78 1.42
CA LEU A 117 -8.60 12.38 1.19
C LEU A 117 -8.26 11.89 -0.22
N ASP A 118 -7.97 12.82 -1.14
CA ASP A 118 -7.64 12.55 -2.52
C ASP A 118 -6.22 11.95 -2.60
N GLN A 119 -6.15 10.63 -2.81
CA GLN A 119 -4.85 9.93 -2.92
C GLN A 119 -4.02 10.42 -4.11
N ALA A 120 -4.59 11.13 -5.08
CA ALA A 120 -3.82 11.75 -6.16
C ALA A 120 -3.08 13.02 -5.72
N PHE A 121 -3.49 13.64 -4.61
CA PHE A 121 -2.81 14.80 -4.01
C PHE A 121 -1.61 14.36 -3.17
N LEU A 122 -1.88 13.67 -2.07
CA LEU A 122 -0.89 13.05 -1.18
C LEU A 122 -1.39 11.67 -0.77
N ALA A 123 -0.58 10.66 -1.03
CA ALA A 123 -0.94 9.28 -0.76
C ALA A 123 -0.69 8.92 0.70
N GLY A 124 -1.56 8.09 1.28
CA GLY A 124 -1.44 7.64 2.67
C GLY A 124 -2.34 8.42 3.63
N LEU A 125 -2.77 9.63 3.29
CA LEU A 125 -3.73 10.38 4.11
C LEU A 125 -5.09 9.67 4.16
N GLY A 126 -5.72 9.70 5.33
CA GLY A 126 -7.04 9.12 5.60
C GLY A 126 -7.79 9.97 6.62
N ASN A 127 -9.03 9.59 6.94
CA ASN A 127 -9.95 10.41 7.73
C ASN A 127 -9.38 10.90 9.07
N TYR A 128 -8.58 10.07 9.76
CA TYR A 128 -7.99 10.45 11.05
C TYR A 128 -6.85 11.48 10.94
N LEU A 129 -6.13 11.48 9.82
CA LEU A 129 -5.01 12.40 9.57
C LEU A 129 -5.43 13.72 8.91
N ARG A 130 -6.68 13.80 8.46
CA ARG A 130 -7.26 14.99 7.82
C ARG A 130 -7.74 15.98 8.88
#